data_AF-A0A431UTH0-F1
#
_entry.id   AF-A0A431UTH0-F1
#
_cell.length_a   1.000
_cell.length_b   1.000
_cell.length_c   1.000
_cell.angle_alpha   90.00
_cell.angle_beta   90.00
_cell.angle_gamma   90.00
#
_symmetry.space_group_name_H-M   'P 1'
#
loop_
_entity.id
_entity.type
_entity.pdbx_description
1 polymer ?
#
loop_
_entity_poly.entity_id
_entity_poly.type
_entity_poly.pdbx_seq_one_letter_code
_entity_poly.pdbx_strand_id
1 'polypeptide(L)'
;MSKIAFPIFISIFLSGCIGFPNGTISQPVGKVIVDEEQYTMMPGDYEWKEDSIEISTKSTPGINELAELFETLEVNKGDILKLEIDKNPSSISIAKLNEDGTSDILEMKDNEIIMPSESGYYIYEITTSWTNGKQIFVFDVNVD
;
A
#
# COMPACT_ATOMS: atom_id res chain seq x y z
N MET A 1 -52.91 -20.45 -44.29
CA MET A 1 -52.09 -19.23 -44.47
C MET A 1 -52.60 -18.15 -43.53
N SER A 2 -51.94 -17.90 -42.40
CA SER A 2 -52.01 -16.60 -41.72
C SER A 2 -50.85 -16.46 -40.73
N LYS A 3 -49.84 -15.74 -41.24
CA LYS A 3 -48.72 -15.02 -40.65
C LYS A 3 -48.68 -14.97 -39.10
N ILE A 4 -47.67 -15.63 -38.53
CA ILE A 4 -47.21 -15.41 -37.15
C ILE A 4 -46.47 -14.07 -37.11
N ALA A 5 -46.94 -13.13 -36.30
CA ALA A 5 -46.25 -11.88 -36.02
C ALA A 5 -45.23 -12.13 -34.90
N PHE A 6 -43.96 -11.85 -35.18
CA PHE A 6 -42.87 -11.91 -34.20
C PHE A 6 -42.65 -10.48 -33.67
N PRO A 7 -42.74 -10.21 -32.35
CA PRO A 7 -42.39 -8.91 -31.84
C PRO A 7 -40.87 -8.77 -31.84
N ILE A 8 -40.39 -7.74 -32.52
CA ILE A 8 -38.99 -7.32 -32.51
C ILE A 8 -38.68 -6.74 -31.14
N PHE A 9 -37.90 -7.47 -30.35
CA PHE A 9 -37.29 -6.97 -29.12
C PHE A 9 -35.99 -6.24 -29.50
N ILE A 10 -36.07 -4.93 -29.72
CA ILE A 10 -34.90 -4.07 -29.94
C ILE A 10 -34.23 -3.86 -28.58
N SER A 11 -33.18 -4.63 -28.32
CA SER A 11 -32.23 -4.37 -27.24
C SER A 11 -31.24 -3.32 -27.70
N ILE A 12 -31.43 -2.09 -27.24
CA ILE A 12 -30.46 -0.99 -27.41
C ILE A 12 -29.31 -1.29 -26.43
N PHE A 13 -28.22 -1.87 -26.91
CA PHE A 13 -26.97 -1.93 -26.17
C PHE A 13 -26.32 -0.54 -26.23
N LEU A 14 -26.62 0.30 -25.24
CA LEU A 14 -25.84 1.48 -24.92
C LEU A 14 -24.51 1.03 -24.31
N SER A 15 -23.58 0.62 -25.16
CA SER A 15 -22.18 0.46 -24.79
C SER A 15 -21.57 1.85 -24.62
N GLY A 16 -21.74 2.43 -23.43
CA GLY A 16 -21.00 3.61 -23.03
C GLY A 16 -19.53 3.24 -22.85
N CYS A 17 -18.69 3.56 -23.83
CA CYS A 17 -17.24 3.64 -23.60
C CYS A 17 -16.99 4.77 -22.59
N ILE A 18 -16.81 4.43 -21.32
CA ILE A 18 -16.12 5.32 -20.38
C ILE A 18 -14.65 5.25 -20.76
N GLY A 19 -14.25 6.11 -21.69
CA GLY A 19 -12.84 6.36 -21.96
C GLY A 19 -12.24 7.03 -20.73
N PHE A 20 -11.59 6.25 -19.88
CA PHE A 20 -10.68 6.80 -18.88
C PHE A 20 -9.59 7.57 -19.64
N PRO A 21 -9.27 8.81 -19.25
CA PRO A 21 -8.18 9.55 -19.87
C PRO A 21 -6.88 8.76 -19.65
N ASN A 22 -6.17 8.45 -20.74
CA ASN A 22 -4.80 7.95 -20.66
C ASN A 22 -3.95 9.00 -19.92
N GLY A 23 -3.37 8.63 -18.77
CA GLY A 23 -2.42 9.47 -18.04
C GLY A 23 -2.82 9.86 -16.60
N THR A 24 -3.54 9.02 -15.86
CA THR A 24 -3.78 9.27 -14.43
C THR A 24 -2.50 9.00 -13.63
N ILE A 25 -1.93 10.02 -12.98
CA ILE A 25 -0.87 9.81 -11.98
C ILE A 25 -1.49 9.01 -10.84
N SER A 26 -1.08 7.75 -10.70
CA SER A 26 -1.51 6.88 -9.60
C SER A 26 -0.55 6.99 -8.42
N GLN A 27 -1.09 7.04 -7.21
CA GLN A 27 -0.30 6.94 -5.99
C GLN A 27 0.31 5.51 -5.90
N PRO A 28 1.60 5.35 -5.58
CA PRO A 28 2.20 4.05 -5.31
C PRO A 28 1.48 3.29 -4.19
N VAL A 29 1.37 1.97 -4.33
CA VAL A 29 0.84 1.06 -3.30
C VAL A 29 1.99 0.25 -2.72
N GLY A 30 1.95 0.05 -1.40
CA GLY A 30 2.88 -0.80 -0.64
C GLY A 30 2.12 -1.97 -0.03
N LYS A 31 2.72 -3.15 -0.06
CA LYS A 31 2.16 -4.38 0.49
C LYS A 31 3.19 -5.10 1.35
N VAL A 32 2.72 -5.70 2.42
CA VAL A 32 3.47 -6.67 3.23
C VAL A 32 2.89 -8.05 2.99
N ILE A 33 3.76 -9.04 2.87
CA ILE A 33 3.41 -10.41 2.56
C ILE A 33 3.82 -11.30 3.72
N VAL A 34 2.85 -12.04 4.26
CA VAL A 34 2.99 -13.02 5.34
C VAL A 34 2.38 -14.32 4.84
N ASP A 35 3.13 -15.43 4.87
CA ASP A 35 2.62 -16.75 4.47
C ASP A 35 1.89 -16.77 3.10
N GLU A 36 2.44 -16.06 2.11
CA GLU A 36 1.87 -15.87 0.76
C GLU A 36 0.61 -14.98 0.68
N GLU A 37 0.05 -14.55 1.81
CA GLU A 37 -1.05 -13.59 1.88
C GLU A 37 -0.56 -12.14 1.79
N GLN A 38 -1.31 -11.29 1.10
CA GLN A 38 -0.91 -9.91 0.84
C GLN A 38 -1.79 -8.92 1.60
N TYR A 39 -1.15 -8.04 2.35
CA TYR A 39 -1.80 -6.99 3.13
C TYR A 39 -1.35 -5.63 2.60
N THR A 40 -2.31 -4.77 2.25
CA THR A 40 -2.00 -3.42 1.74
C THR A 40 -1.70 -2.50 2.92
N MET A 41 -0.51 -1.91 2.92
CA MET A 41 -0.07 -0.98 3.96
C MET A 41 -0.89 0.32 3.90
N MET A 42 -1.00 0.98 5.04
CA MET A 42 -1.66 2.27 5.14
C MET A 42 -0.79 3.37 4.50
N PRO A 43 -1.33 4.12 3.52
CA PRO A 43 -0.57 5.21 2.91
C PRO A 43 -0.48 6.40 3.86
N GLY A 44 0.75 6.82 4.14
CA GLY A 44 1.06 8.03 4.88
C GLY A 44 1.25 9.24 3.96
N ASP A 45 2.10 10.18 4.38
CA ASP A 45 2.42 11.36 3.59
C ASP A 45 2.94 10.99 2.20
N TYR A 46 2.41 11.68 1.19
CA TYR A 46 2.76 11.50 -0.21
C TYR A 46 3.01 12.85 -0.88
N GLU A 47 4.11 12.90 -1.64
CA GLU A 47 4.48 14.02 -2.51
C GLU A 47 4.94 13.47 -3.87
N TRP A 48 4.46 14.08 -4.96
CA TRP A 48 4.84 13.72 -6.32
C TRP A 48 4.90 14.93 -7.22
N LYS A 49 5.94 14.97 -8.05
CA LYS A 49 6.19 16.03 -9.02
C LYS A 49 6.61 15.42 -10.34
N GLU A 50 5.82 15.68 -11.36
CA GLU A 50 6.03 15.17 -12.71
C GLU A 50 5.57 16.22 -13.72
N ASP A 51 6.46 16.59 -14.64
CA ASP A 51 6.27 17.69 -15.59
C ASP A 51 5.84 19.00 -14.91
N SER A 52 4.62 19.48 -15.20
CA SER A 52 4.02 20.67 -14.60
C SER A 52 3.03 20.37 -13.48
N ILE A 53 2.94 19.11 -13.04
CA ILE A 53 1.99 18.65 -12.02
C ILE A 53 2.76 18.39 -10.72
N GLU A 54 2.23 18.94 -9.63
CA GLU A 54 2.71 18.71 -8.27
C GLU A 54 1.50 18.30 -7.42
N ILE A 55 1.61 17.17 -6.75
CA ILE A 55 0.58 16.57 -5.89
C ILE A 55 1.21 16.35 -4.54
N SER A 56 0.54 16.81 -3.48
CA SER A 56 0.95 16.51 -2.12
C SER A 56 -0.27 16.28 -1.24
N THR A 57 -0.10 15.42 -0.25
CA THR A 57 -1.12 15.20 0.77
C THR A 57 -1.14 16.40 1.70
N LYS A 58 -2.31 16.98 1.93
CA LYS A 58 -2.44 18.19 2.76
C LYS A 58 -2.35 17.89 4.25
N SER A 59 -2.90 16.74 4.65
CA SER A 59 -2.93 16.25 6.03
C SER A 59 -3.10 14.74 5.99
N THR A 60 -2.31 14.05 6.79
CA THR A 60 -2.34 12.60 6.97
C THR A 60 -2.50 12.32 8.46
N PRO A 61 -3.23 11.27 8.86
CA PRO A 61 -3.18 10.77 10.24
C PRO A 61 -1.75 10.50 10.69
N GLY A 62 -1.51 10.54 12.01
CA GLY A 62 -0.20 10.20 12.56
C GLY A 62 0.14 8.71 12.37
N ILE A 63 1.42 8.34 12.53
CA ILE A 63 1.87 6.94 12.33
C ILE A 63 1.11 5.94 13.21
N ASN A 64 0.88 6.27 14.49
CA ASN A 64 0.09 5.42 15.39
C ASN A 64 -1.38 5.31 14.95
N GLU A 65 -1.97 6.40 14.46
CA GLU A 65 -3.35 6.40 13.97
C GLU A 65 -3.47 5.58 12.67
N LEU A 66 -2.45 5.60 11.81
CA LEU A 66 -2.41 4.76 10.62
C LEU A 66 -2.26 3.28 10.99
N ALA A 67 -1.45 2.96 11.99
CA ALA A 67 -1.33 1.58 12.50
C ALA A 67 -2.66 1.05 13.04
N GLU A 68 -3.41 1.83 13.83
CA GLU A 68 -4.73 1.44 14.34
C GLU A 68 -5.77 1.16 13.24
N LEU A 69 -5.58 1.73 12.04
CA LEU A 69 -6.45 1.51 10.89
C LEU A 69 -6.05 0.28 10.06
N PHE A 70 -4.85 -0.24 10.28
CA PHE A 70 -4.35 -1.43 9.62
C PHE A 70 -4.86 -2.70 10.33
N GLU A 71 -4.90 -3.81 9.61
CA GLU A 71 -5.18 -5.12 10.19
C GLU A 71 -3.89 -5.70 10.77
N THR A 72 -3.75 -5.63 12.10
CA THR A 72 -2.53 -6.09 12.78
C THR A 72 -2.20 -7.53 12.45
N LEU A 73 -0.95 -7.74 12.01
CA LEU A 73 -0.45 -9.05 11.62
C LEU A 73 0.05 -9.79 12.85
N GLU A 74 -0.44 -11.00 13.06
CA GLU A 74 0.06 -11.91 14.07
C GLU A 74 1.21 -12.74 13.46
N VAL A 75 2.41 -12.59 14.00
CA VAL A 75 3.64 -13.22 13.47
C VAL A 75 4.48 -13.78 14.61
N ASN A 76 5.37 -14.73 14.31
CA ASN A 76 6.29 -15.30 15.29
C ASN A 76 7.63 -14.58 15.26
N LYS A 77 8.37 -14.68 16.36
CA LYS A 77 9.77 -14.25 16.42
C LYS A 77 10.61 -14.81 15.29
N GLY A 78 11.32 -13.93 14.59
CA GLY A 78 12.22 -14.32 13.50
C GLY A 78 11.53 -14.70 12.20
N ASP A 79 10.20 -14.58 12.10
CA ASP A 79 9.49 -14.70 10.83
C ASP A 79 10.02 -13.68 9.83
N ILE A 80 9.99 -14.06 8.56
CA ILE A 80 10.46 -13.22 7.46
C ILE A 80 9.25 -12.64 6.75
N LEU A 81 9.15 -11.32 6.74
CA LEU A 81 8.14 -10.61 5.99
C LEU A 81 8.73 -10.03 4.73
N LYS A 82 8.01 -10.19 3.61
CA LYS A 82 8.39 -9.61 2.32
C LYS A 82 7.60 -8.34 2.07
N LEU A 83 8.28 -7.31 1.56
CA LEU A 83 7.69 -6.04 1.18
C LEU A 83 7.62 -5.94 -0.35
N GLU A 84 6.49 -5.48 -0.87
CA GLU A 84 6.31 -5.18 -2.29
C GLU A 84 5.81 -3.75 -2.44
N ILE A 85 6.59 -2.90 -3.10
CA ILE A 85 6.28 -1.49 -3.27
C ILE A 85 6.29 -1.16 -4.77
N ASP A 86 5.17 -0.61 -5.23
CA ASP A 86 4.96 -0.29 -6.64
C ASP A 86 6.00 0.70 -7.17
N LYS A 87 6.18 0.68 -8.50
CA LYS A 87 7.03 1.61 -9.25
C LYS A 87 8.52 1.58 -8.85
N ASN A 88 8.98 0.55 -8.12
CA ASN A 88 10.38 0.31 -7.78
C ASN A 88 11.10 1.56 -7.25
N PRO A 89 10.89 1.94 -5.98
CA PRO A 89 11.52 3.12 -5.40
C PRO A 89 13.05 3.07 -5.50
N SER A 90 13.65 4.24 -5.66
CA SER A 90 15.11 4.41 -5.67
C SER A 90 15.76 4.22 -4.29
N SER A 91 14.98 4.39 -3.22
CA SER A 91 15.41 4.15 -1.84
C SER A 91 14.24 3.77 -0.96
N ILE A 92 14.51 2.87 0.00
CA ILE A 92 13.58 2.45 1.05
C ILE A 92 14.32 2.54 2.39
N SER A 93 13.70 3.13 3.40
CA SER A 93 14.15 3.15 4.80
C SER A 93 13.02 2.68 5.69
N ILE A 94 13.32 1.84 6.68
CA ILE A 94 12.32 1.25 7.56
C ILE A 94 12.67 1.63 8.99
N ALA A 95 11.76 2.32 9.66
CA ALA A 95 11.82 2.54 11.11
C ALA A 95 10.82 1.60 11.79
N LYS A 96 11.32 0.83 12.76
CA LYS A 96 10.50 0.02 13.66
C LYS A 96 10.33 0.79 14.96
N LEU A 97 9.10 1.16 15.28
CA LEU A 97 8.72 1.81 16.51
C LEU A 97 8.37 0.72 17.54
N ASN A 98 9.05 0.78 18.68
CA ASN A 98 8.84 -0.11 19.81
C ASN A 98 7.74 0.47 20.74
N GLU A 99 7.09 -0.40 21.52
CA GLU A 99 6.02 0.00 22.46
C GLU A 99 6.51 1.00 23.53
N ASP A 100 7.80 0.98 23.88
CA ASP A 100 8.42 1.93 24.82
C ASP A 100 8.63 3.34 24.23
N GLY A 101 8.24 3.55 22.97
CA GLY A 101 8.37 4.82 22.24
C GLY A 101 9.73 5.04 21.61
N THR A 102 10.65 4.08 21.71
CA THR A 102 11.92 4.11 20.97
C THR A 102 11.72 3.67 19.52
N SER A 103 12.68 3.98 18.65
CA SER A 103 12.68 3.52 17.27
C SER A 103 14.04 3.04 16.83
N ASP A 104 14.04 1.97 16.04
CA ASP A 104 15.22 1.39 15.42
C ASP A 104 15.11 1.49 13.90
N ILE A 105 16.22 1.78 13.22
CA ILE A 105 16.28 1.66 11.76
C ILE A 105 16.65 0.23 11.41
N LEU A 106 15.85 -0.40 10.55
CA LEU A 106 16.08 -1.77 10.10
C LEU A 106 16.77 -1.79 8.74
N GLU A 107 17.73 -2.70 8.61
CA GLU A 107 18.27 -3.05 7.31
C GLU A 107 17.34 -4.03 6.61
N MET A 108 16.98 -3.72 5.38
CA MET A 108 16.22 -4.61 4.50
C MET A 108 17.18 -5.31 3.56
N LYS A 109 16.97 -6.62 3.36
CA LYS A 109 17.73 -7.41 2.40
C LYS A 109 16.76 -8.14 1.48
N ASP A 110 16.97 -8.04 0.17
CA ASP A 110 16.14 -8.72 -0.83
C ASP A 110 14.63 -8.42 -0.70
N ASN A 111 14.29 -7.20 -0.26
CA ASN A 111 12.93 -6.75 0.08
C ASN A 111 12.28 -7.50 1.24
N GLU A 112 13.08 -8.11 2.10
CA GLU A 112 12.65 -8.85 3.28
C GLU A 112 13.14 -8.18 4.56
N ILE A 113 12.34 -8.32 5.61
CA ILE A 113 12.67 -7.94 6.99
C ILE A 113 12.44 -9.13 7.91
N ILE A 114 13.23 -9.21 8.98
CA ILE A 114 13.13 -10.27 9.98
C ILE A 114 12.42 -9.71 11.21
N MET A 115 11.41 -10.41 11.69
CA MET A 115 10.67 -10.03 12.89
C MET A 115 11.56 -10.09 14.14
N PRO A 116 11.37 -9.15 15.10
CA PRO A 116 12.13 -9.10 16.34
C PRO A 116 12.17 -10.45 17.06
N SER A 117 13.26 -10.68 17.81
CA SER A 117 13.38 -11.83 18.70
C SER A 117 12.63 -11.65 20.02
N GLU A 118 12.16 -10.44 20.30
CA GLU A 118 11.38 -10.09 21.48
C GLU A 118 9.90 -10.07 21.09
N SER A 119 9.04 -10.60 21.98
CA SER A 119 7.60 -10.50 21.79
C SER A 119 7.16 -9.07 22.03
N GLY A 120 6.10 -8.66 21.35
CA GLY A 120 5.46 -7.38 21.59
C GLY A 120 4.83 -6.80 20.34
N TYR A 121 4.26 -5.63 20.53
CA TYR A 121 3.64 -4.86 19.46
C TYR A 121 4.66 -3.89 18.84
N TYR A 122 4.72 -3.87 17.52
CA TYR A 122 5.65 -3.03 16.77
C TYR A 122 4.95 -2.37 15.58
N ILE A 123 5.26 -1.10 15.35
CA ILE A 123 4.80 -0.36 14.16
C ILE A 123 5.97 -0.17 13.22
N TYR A 124 5.74 -0.38 11.93
CA TYR A 124 6.74 -0.22 10.89
C TYR A 124 6.38 0.96 10.00
N GLU A 125 7.21 1.99 10.04
CA GLU A 125 7.15 3.15 9.16
C GLU A 125 8.16 2.97 8.02
N ILE A 126 7.65 2.83 6.79
CA ILE A 126 8.47 2.66 5.60
C ILE A 126 8.48 3.97 4.81
N THR A 127 9.61 4.65 4.80
CA THR A 127 9.83 5.82 3.96
C THR A 127 10.42 5.40 2.61
N THR A 128 9.75 5.78 1.52
CA THR A 128 10.18 5.46 0.16
C THR A 128 10.36 6.71 -0.68
N SER A 129 11.33 6.68 -1.58
CA SER A 129 11.60 7.78 -2.51
C SER A 129 11.83 7.27 -3.92
N TRP A 130 11.26 7.99 -4.88
CA TRP A 130 11.48 7.89 -6.32
C TRP A 130 12.12 9.19 -6.81
N THR A 131 12.61 9.20 -8.05
CA THR A 131 13.06 10.44 -8.70
C THR A 131 11.98 11.53 -8.69
N ASN A 132 10.71 11.14 -8.80
CA ASN A 132 9.59 12.05 -8.95
C ASN A 132 8.87 12.35 -7.63
N GLY A 133 9.23 11.73 -6.50
CA GLY A 133 8.45 11.92 -5.27
C GLY A 133 8.83 10.98 -4.13
N LYS A 134 8.04 11.02 -3.05
CA LYS A 134 8.22 10.19 -1.86
C LYS A 134 6.87 9.80 -1.28
N GLN A 135 6.86 8.69 -0.54
CA GLN A 135 5.69 8.21 0.17
C GLN A 135 6.08 7.47 1.44
N ILE A 136 5.27 7.63 2.48
CA ILE A 136 5.32 6.82 3.68
C ILE A 136 4.27 5.69 3.58
N PHE A 137 4.63 4.50 4.05
CA PHE A 137 3.70 3.39 4.27
C PHE A 137 3.81 2.92 5.72
N VAL A 138 2.69 2.53 6.30
CA VAL A 138 2.61 2.06 7.69
C VAL A 138 1.90 0.72 7.75
N PHE A 139 2.43 -0.19 8.55
CA PHE A 139 1.75 -1.39 9.00
C PHE A 139 2.21 -1.72 10.43
N ASP A 140 1.46 -2.56 11.13
CA ASP A 140 1.82 -3.02 12.47
C ASP A 140 1.75 -4.54 12.58
N VAL A 141 2.44 -5.05 13.59
CA VAL A 141 2.51 -6.47 13.89
C VAL A 141 2.46 -6.69 15.40
N ASN A 142 1.91 -7.81 15.79
CA ASN A 142 2.12 -8.39 17.12
C ASN A 142 2.99 -9.64 16.98
N VAL A 143 4.11 -9.66 17.70
CA VAL A 143 5.10 -10.75 17.66
C VAL A 143 4.94 -11.64 18.88
N ASP A 144 4.69 -12.92 18.65
CA ASP A 144 4.60 -13.96 19.69
C ASP A 144 5.91 -14.76 19.90
#